data_AF-A0A928T2N5-F1
#
_entry.id   AF-A0A928T2N5-F1
#
_cell.length_a   1.000
_cell.length_b   1.000
_cell.length_c   1.000
_cell.angle_alpha   90.00
_cell.angle_beta   90.00
_cell.angle_gamma   90.00
#
_symmetry.space_group_name_H-M   'P 1'
#
loop_
_entity.id
_entity.type
_entity.pdbx_description
1 polymer ?
#
loop_
_entity_poly.entity_id
_entity_poly.type
_entity_poly.pdbx_seq_one_letter_code
_entity_poly.pdbx_strand_id
1 'polypeptide(L)'
;MTRLLRVGLILLPIAACEAPPPPSPPSGEPAPAPASAVPTTSPASVLDQMDKRTPVPLLPMMANHQKANMRDHLLAVQEIVVALATDDFAAVEKAAGRIGYSEQMGQMCNHMGMGAPGFSDKAVGFHRAADKITAAARDRDKGRVLTELGTTLGTCTSCHATWKQQVVDEASWTKATSAPVPSPAMHH
;
A
#
# COMPACT_ATOMS: atom_id res chain seq x y z
N MET A 1 -38.92 58.04 -37.31
CA MET A 1 -38.78 57.34 -38.61
C MET A 1 -37.35 56.86 -38.80
N THR A 2 -36.99 55.65 -38.37
CA THR A 2 -35.90 54.83 -38.99
C THR A 2 -35.96 53.39 -38.48
N ARG A 3 -35.62 52.46 -39.34
CA ARG A 3 -36.08 51.06 -39.42
C ARG A 3 -35.35 50.13 -38.43
N LEU A 4 -36.09 49.27 -37.73
CA LEU A 4 -35.57 48.02 -37.16
C LEU A 4 -35.37 46.99 -38.29
N LEU A 5 -34.14 46.52 -38.48
CA LEU A 5 -33.84 45.35 -39.30
C LEU A 5 -34.36 44.10 -38.60
N ARG A 6 -35.37 43.45 -39.18
CA ARG A 6 -35.76 42.07 -38.85
C ARG A 6 -34.82 41.13 -39.60
N VAL A 7 -33.92 40.47 -38.86
CA VAL A 7 -33.13 39.34 -39.37
C VAL A 7 -34.07 38.13 -39.45
N GLY A 8 -34.38 37.70 -40.66
CA GLY A 8 -35.16 36.48 -40.92
C GLY A 8 -34.29 35.25 -40.74
N LEU A 9 -34.67 34.38 -39.80
CA LEU A 9 -34.10 33.05 -39.63
C LEU A 9 -34.71 32.12 -40.70
N ILE A 10 -33.93 31.80 -41.73
CA ILE A 10 -34.32 30.83 -42.75
C ILE A 10 -34.01 29.43 -42.20
N LEU A 11 -35.06 28.65 -41.92
CA LEU A 11 -34.97 27.24 -41.55
C LEU A 11 -34.83 26.41 -42.84
N LEU A 12 -33.67 25.81 -43.10
CA LEU A 12 -33.52 24.78 -44.12
C LEU A 12 -33.94 23.41 -43.55
N PRO A 13 -34.65 22.56 -44.31
CA PRO A 13 -34.93 21.20 -43.90
C PRO A 13 -33.69 20.32 -44.05
N ILE A 14 -33.34 19.58 -43.01
CA ILE A 14 -32.34 18.51 -43.08
C ILE A 14 -33.06 17.28 -43.65
N ALA A 15 -32.70 16.90 -44.88
CA ALA A 15 -33.09 15.61 -45.43
C ALA A 15 -32.30 14.50 -44.71
N ALA A 16 -33.01 13.61 -44.02
CA ALA A 16 -32.43 12.41 -43.44
C ALA A 16 -32.06 11.42 -44.55
N CYS A 17 -30.78 11.03 -44.63
CA CYS A 17 -30.35 9.91 -45.44
C CYS A 17 -30.67 8.61 -44.68
N GLU A 18 -31.72 7.90 -45.10
CA GLU A 18 -31.98 6.53 -44.65
C GLU A 18 -30.96 5.60 -45.32
N ALA A 19 -30.12 4.90 -44.54
CA ALA A 19 -29.22 3.89 -45.06
C ALA A 19 -29.99 2.57 -45.31
N PRO A 20 -29.69 1.82 -46.38
CA PRO A 20 -30.36 0.54 -46.64
C PRO A 20 -29.99 -0.49 -45.56
N PRO A 21 -30.91 -1.42 -45.22
CA PRO A 21 -30.65 -2.44 -44.21
C PRO A 21 -29.55 -3.40 -44.65
N PRO A 22 -28.75 -3.93 -43.71
CA PRO A 22 -27.66 -4.85 -44.02
C PRO A 22 -28.19 -6.19 -44.54
N PRO A 23 -27.44 -6.89 -45.41
CA PRO A 23 -27.80 -8.21 -45.89
C PRO A 23 -27.80 -9.24 -44.74
N SER A 24 -28.69 -10.22 -44.83
CA SER A 24 -28.78 -11.32 -43.85
C SER A 24 -27.51 -12.19 -43.86
N PRO A 25 -27.08 -12.69 -42.70
CA PRO A 25 -25.89 -13.53 -42.61
C PRO A 25 -26.10 -14.89 -43.29
N PRO A 26 -25.07 -15.48 -43.92
CA PRO A 26 -25.17 -16.83 -44.45
C PRO A 26 -25.37 -17.84 -43.32
N SER A 27 -26.24 -18.81 -43.55
CA SER A 27 -26.48 -19.91 -42.61
C SER A 27 -25.33 -20.91 -42.67
N GLY A 28 -24.64 -21.10 -41.54
CA GLY A 28 -23.84 -22.30 -41.27
C GLY A 28 -22.33 -22.17 -41.46
N GLU A 29 -21.65 -21.54 -40.50
CA GLU A 29 -20.31 -21.97 -40.08
C GLU A 29 -20.39 -22.43 -38.61
N PRO A 30 -19.87 -23.61 -38.26
CA PRO A 30 -19.78 -24.01 -36.86
C PRO A 30 -18.82 -23.06 -36.13
N ALA A 31 -19.25 -22.57 -34.97
CA ALA A 31 -18.45 -21.69 -34.14
C ALA A 31 -17.05 -22.30 -33.89
N PRO A 32 -15.96 -21.52 -34.00
CA PRO A 32 -14.64 -22.01 -33.66
C PRO A 32 -14.64 -22.49 -32.21
N ALA A 33 -14.10 -23.69 -31.98
CA ALA A 33 -13.90 -24.24 -30.64
C ALA A 33 -13.22 -23.20 -29.74
N PRO A 34 -13.58 -23.10 -28.44
CA PRO A 34 -12.97 -22.13 -27.55
C PRO A 34 -11.46 -22.33 -27.58
N ALA A 35 -10.74 -21.32 -28.07
CA ALA A 35 -9.30 -21.31 -28.05
C ALA A 35 -8.87 -21.59 -26.61
N SER A 36 -8.15 -22.70 -26.42
CA SER A 36 -7.58 -23.05 -25.12
C SER A 36 -6.77 -21.86 -24.64
N ALA A 37 -7.21 -21.22 -23.55
CA ALA A 37 -6.55 -20.06 -23.00
C ALA A 37 -5.14 -20.48 -22.57
N VAL A 38 -4.15 -20.09 -23.37
CA VAL A 38 -2.75 -20.20 -22.96
C VAL A 38 -2.59 -19.31 -21.72
N PRO A 39 -2.12 -19.84 -20.58
CA PRO A 39 -1.94 -19.02 -19.39
C PRO A 39 -0.84 -17.99 -19.68
N THR A 40 -1.24 -16.74 -19.92
CA THR A 40 -0.32 -15.64 -20.12
C THR A 40 0.12 -15.10 -18.77
N THR A 41 1.32 -15.49 -18.34
CA THR A 41 1.99 -14.89 -17.18
C THR A 41 2.16 -13.39 -17.41
N SER A 42 1.63 -12.55 -16.52
CA SER A 42 1.75 -11.10 -16.63
C SER A 42 3.18 -10.61 -16.34
N PRO A 43 3.62 -9.45 -16.87
CA PRO A 43 4.91 -8.86 -16.49
C PRO A 43 5.10 -8.70 -14.98
N ALA A 44 4.03 -8.36 -14.25
CA ALA A 44 4.04 -8.27 -12.80
C ALA A 44 4.33 -9.62 -12.12
N SER A 45 3.77 -10.72 -12.65
CA SER A 45 4.04 -12.07 -12.14
C SER A 45 5.49 -12.49 -12.40
N VAL A 46 6.07 -12.13 -13.55
CA VAL A 46 7.50 -12.39 -13.84
C VAL A 46 8.39 -11.64 -12.85
N LEU A 47 8.14 -10.35 -12.61
CA LEU A 47 8.89 -9.56 -11.62
C LEU A 47 8.79 -10.16 -10.22
N ASP A 48 7.59 -10.59 -9.80
CA ASP A 48 7.38 -11.18 -8.49
C ASP A 48 8.18 -12.47 -8.26
N GLN A 49 8.35 -13.30 -9.29
CA GLN A 49 9.16 -14.53 -9.25
C GLN A 49 10.67 -14.27 -9.08
N MET A 50 11.13 -13.09 -9.52
CA MET A 50 12.52 -12.65 -9.35
C MET A 50 12.80 -12.18 -7.91
N ASP A 51 11.79 -11.65 -7.22
CA ASP A 51 11.90 -11.12 -5.87
C ASP A 51 11.96 -12.23 -4.81
N LYS A 52 13.14 -12.39 -4.18
CA LYS A 52 13.44 -13.45 -3.21
C LYS A 52 13.04 -13.13 -1.77
N ARG A 53 12.40 -11.98 -1.52
CA ARG A 53 11.92 -11.60 -0.20
C ARG A 53 10.75 -12.48 0.23
N THR A 54 10.61 -12.65 1.55
CA THR A 54 9.52 -13.40 2.18
C THR A 54 8.18 -12.69 1.92
N PRO A 55 7.19 -13.35 1.31
CA PRO A 55 5.88 -12.74 1.10
C PRO A 55 5.13 -12.55 2.42
N VAL A 56 4.49 -11.40 2.56
CA VAL A 56 3.51 -11.11 3.61
C VAL A 56 2.13 -11.16 2.96
N PRO A 57 1.35 -12.23 3.16
CA PRO A 57 0.03 -12.36 2.55
C PRO A 57 -0.93 -11.37 3.21
N LEU A 58 -1.46 -10.44 2.42
CA LEU A 58 -2.37 -9.38 2.88
C LEU A 58 -3.58 -9.29 1.97
N LEU A 59 -4.76 -9.10 2.56
CA LEU A 59 -5.94 -8.70 1.81
C LEU A 59 -5.72 -7.30 1.19
N PRO A 60 -6.40 -6.96 0.08
CA PRO A 60 -6.15 -5.70 -0.64
C PRO A 60 -6.24 -4.45 0.25
N MET A 61 -7.23 -4.41 1.15
CA MET A 61 -7.40 -3.29 2.08
C MET A 61 -6.31 -3.23 3.15
N MET A 62 -5.85 -4.38 3.67
CA MET A 62 -4.72 -4.45 4.60
C MET A 62 -3.43 -3.98 3.94
N ALA A 63 -3.15 -4.43 2.71
CA ALA A 63 -1.98 -4.02 1.95
C ALA A 63 -1.97 -2.50 1.69
N ASN A 64 -3.12 -1.94 1.31
CA ASN A 64 -3.26 -0.50 1.11
C ASN A 64 -3.05 0.29 2.40
N HIS A 65 -3.67 -0.13 3.51
CA HIS A 65 -3.52 0.50 4.81
C HIS A 65 -2.06 0.47 5.28
N GLN A 66 -1.39 -0.69 5.17
CA GLN A 66 0.02 -0.81 5.52
C GLN A 66 0.90 0.14 4.70
N LYS A 67 0.68 0.27 3.39
CA LYS A 67 1.43 1.25 2.57
C LYS A 67 1.14 2.69 2.98
N ALA A 68 -0.09 3.00 3.40
CA ALA A 68 -0.44 4.33 3.91
C ALA A 68 0.33 4.65 5.19
N ASN A 69 0.38 3.72 6.13
CA ASN A 69 1.19 3.86 7.34
C ASN A 69 2.67 4.06 7.00
N MET A 70 3.25 3.23 6.11
CA MET A 70 4.66 3.38 5.69
C MET A 70 4.98 4.77 5.12
N ARG A 71 4.06 5.36 4.34
CA ARG A 71 4.23 6.73 3.82
C ARG A 71 4.17 7.77 4.94
N ASP A 72 3.22 7.65 5.86
CA ASP A 72 3.14 8.53 7.03
C ASP A 72 4.38 8.40 7.92
N HIS A 73 4.92 7.20 8.06
CA HIS A 73 6.17 6.96 8.81
C HIS A 73 7.37 7.66 8.19
N LEU A 74 7.47 7.69 6.86
CA LEU A 74 8.50 8.46 6.17
C LEU A 74 8.34 9.97 6.39
N LEU A 75 7.10 10.47 6.44
CA LEU A 75 6.84 11.88 6.77
C LEU A 75 7.27 12.21 8.20
N ALA A 76 6.95 11.35 9.17
CA ALA A 76 7.39 11.52 10.55
C ALA A 76 8.93 11.54 10.68
N VAL A 77 9.63 10.66 9.95
CA VAL A 77 11.11 10.67 9.89
C VAL A 77 11.64 11.99 9.33
N GLN A 78 11.04 12.50 8.24
CA GLN A 78 11.42 13.81 7.68
C GLN A 78 11.22 14.94 8.70
N GLU A 79 10.08 14.96 9.38
CA GLU A 79 9.78 15.97 10.42
C GLU A 79 10.77 15.91 11.58
N ILE A 80 11.14 14.71 12.04
CA ILE A 80 12.17 14.52 13.07
C ILE A 80 13.51 15.14 12.63
N VAL A 81 13.94 14.88 11.38
CA VAL A 81 15.20 15.42 10.84
C VAL A 81 15.16 16.94 10.75
N VAL A 82 14.05 17.51 10.28
CA VAL A 82 13.87 18.96 10.19
C VAL A 82 13.90 19.60 11.59
N ALA A 83 13.18 19.03 12.55
CA ALA A 83 13.15 19.52 13.92
C ALA A 83 14.51 19.42 14.63
N LEU A 84 15.29 18.37 14.35
CA LEU A 84 16.67 18.22 14.83
C LEU A 84 17.64 19.28 14.30
N ALA A 85 17.36 19.86 13.13
CA ALA A 85 18.20 20.92 12.57
C ALA A 85 18.10 22.22 13.39
N THR A 86 17.00 22.43 14.11
CA THR A 86 16.73 23.63 14.91
C THR A 86 16.65 23.35 16.41
N ASP A 87 17.04 22.15 16.86
CA ASP A 87 16.92 21.69 18.26
C ASP A 87 15.50 21.82 18.84
N ASP A 88 14.48 21.69 17.98
CA ASP A 88 13.07 21.68 18.38
C ASP A 88 12.66 20.29 18.88
N PHE A 89 13.05 19.99 20.11
CA PHE A 89 12.76 18.70 20.73
C PHE A 89 11.26 18.44 20.94
N ALA A 90 10.42 19.48 21.04
CA ALA A 90 8.98 19.29 21.13
C ALA A 90 8.40 18.82 19.79
N ALA A 91 8.89 19.36 18.68
CA ALA A 91 8.54 18.87 17.35
C ALA A 91 9.08 17.46 17.09
N VAL A 92 10.31 17.13 17.54
CA VAL A 92 10.83 15.75 17.49
C VAL A 92 9.92 14.79 18.26
N GLU A 93 9.56 15.13 19.51
CA GLU A 93 8.70 14.30 20.35
C GLU A 93 7.34 14.05 19.67
N LYS A 94 6.72 15.11 19.13
CA LYS A 94 5.43 15.03 18.45
C LYS A 94 5.49 14.14 17.21
N ALA A 95 6.50 14.33 16.35
CA ALA A 95 6.66 13.55 15.13
C ALA A 95 6.94 12.07 15.42
N ALA A 96 7.84 11.79 16.38
CA ALA A 96 8.12 10.42 16.81
C ALA A 96 6.93 9.74 17.48
N GLY A 97 6.22 10.46 18.36
CA GLY A 97 5.06 9.93 19.08
C GLY A 97 3.92 9.51 18.16
N ARG A 98 3.76 10.16 17.00
CA ARG A 98 2.78 9.78 15.96
C ARG A 98 3.01 8.36 15.43
N ILE A 99 4.26 7.89 15.41
CA ILE A 99 4.65 6.58 14.90
C ILE A 99 5.09 5.62 16.02
N GLY A 100 4.93 6.04 17.27
CA GLY A 100 5.20 5.24 18.46
C GLY A 100 4.23 4.06 18.62
N TYR A 101 4.48 3.25 19.63
CA TYR A 101 3.66 2.07 19.89
C TYR A 101 2.32 2.45 20.55
N SER A 102 1.28 1.72 20.17
CA SER A 102 0.01 1.64 20.89
C SER A 102 -0.49 0.21 20.87
N GLU A 103 -1.37 -0.16 21.81
CA GLU A 103 -1.95 -1.50 21.85
C GLU A 103 -2.71 -1.81 20.56
N GLN A 104 -3.50 -0.85 20.07
CA GLN A 104 -4.20 -0.98 18.79
C GLN A 104 -3.22 -1.21 17.63
N MET A 105 -2.10 -0.46 17.59
CA MET A 105 -1.08 -0.68 16.57
C MET A 105 -0.46 -2.08 16.68
N GLY A 106 -0.15 -2.54 17.90
CA GLY A 106 0.34 -3.89 18.14
C GLY A 106 -0.60 -4.98 17.63
N GLN A 107 -1.91 -4.85 17.90
CA GLN A 107 -2.92 -5.77 17.39
C GLN A 107 -2.98 -5.77 15.86
N MET A 108 -2.89 -4.59 15.22
CA MET A 108 -2.84 -4.48 13.76
C MET A 108 -1.57 -5.12 13.18
N CYS A 109 -0.39 -4.90 13.78
CA CYS A 109 0.86 -5.54 13.37
C CYS A 109 0.80 -7.07 13.49
N ASN A 110 0.20 -7.57 14.56
CA ASN A 110 0.00 -9.00 14.79
C ASN A 110 -0.93 -9.59 13.72
N HIS A 111 -2.08 -8.97 13.49
CA HIS A 111 -3.05 -9.42 12.49
C HIS A 111 -2.46 -9.42 11.06
N MET A 112 -1.73 -8.36 10.68
CA MET A 112 -1.06 -8.28 9.38
C MET A 112 0.04 -9.33 9.21
N GLY A 113 0.70 -9.73 10.29
CA GLY A 113 1.81 -10.70 10.26
C GLY A 113 1.42 -12.16 10.45
N MET A 114 0.13 -12.48 10.65
CA MET A 114 -0.32 -13.85 10.94
C MET A 114 0.17 -14.90 9.92
N GLY A 115 0.30 -14.53 8.65
CA GLY A 115 0.78 -15.42 7.59
C GLY A 115 2.26 -15.29 7.25
N ALA A 116 3.04 -14.54 8.05
CA ALA A 116 4.45 -14.24 7.78
C ALA A 116 5.28 -14.30 9.09
N PRO A 117 5.95 -15.44 9.36
CA PRO A 117 6.79 -15.59 10.55
C PRO A 117 7.81 -14.46 10.73
N GLY A 118 7.92 -13.96 11.96
CA GLY A 118 8.83 -12.86 12.34
C GLY A 118 8.40 -11.46 11.87
N PHE A 119 7.38 -11.33 11.02
CA PHE A 119 6.94 -10.01 10.54
C PHE A 119 6.35 -9.14 11.66
N SER A 120 5.51 -9.72 12.51
CA SER A 120 4.86 -8.97 13.60
C SER A 120 5.87 -8.41 14.60
N ASP A 121 6.87 -9.20 15.00
CA ASP A 121 7.95 -8.74 15.86
C ASP A 121 8.73 -7.59 15.22
N LYS A 122 9.00 -7.70 13.91
CA LYS A 122 9.66 -6.64 13.16
C LYS A 122 8.84 -5.35 13.14
N ALA A 123 7.55 -5.46 12.85
CA ALA A 123 6.63 -4.33 12.75
C ALA A 123 6.44 -3.64 14.12
N VAL A 124 6.24 -4.41 15.19
CA VAL A 124 6.16 -3.87 16.56
C VAL A 124 7.50 -3.25 16.98
N GLY A 125 8.61 -3.86 16.58
CA GLY A 125 9.96 -3.34 16.85
C GLY A 125 10.20 -1.94 16.27
N PHE A 126 9.66 -1.64 15.08
CA PHE A 126 9.70 -0.29 14.51
C PHE A 126 9.02 0.74 15.43
N HIS A 127 7.78 0.45 15.86
CA HIS A 127 7.01 1.36 16.70
C HIS A 127 7.67 1.58 18.07
N ARG A 128 8.22 0.52 18.67
CA ARG A 128 8.97 0.63 19.93
C ARG A 128 10.29 1.39 19.79
N ALA A 129 10.93 1.36 18.62
CA ALA A 129 12.12 2.18 18.35
C ALA A 129 11.74 3.67 18.29
N ALA A 130 10.58 4.00 17.71
CA ALA A 130 10.08 5.37 17.71
C ALA A 130 9.78 5.91 19.12
N ASP A 131 9.25 5.07 20.04
CA ASP A 131 9.05 5.48 21.44
C ASP A 131 10.35 5.93 22.13
N LYS A 132 11.49 5.33 21.74
CA LYS A 132 12.80 5.72 22.28
C LYS A 132 13.25 7.08 21.76
N ILE A 133 12.87 7.46 20.54
CA ILE A 133 13.07 8.82 20.02
C ILE A 133 12.25 9.81 20.84
N THR A 134 10.97 9.51 21.12
CA THR A 134 10.11 10.33 21.98
C THR A 134 10.75 10.52 23.37
N ALA A 135 11.25 9.45 23.99
CA ALA A 135 11.93 9.54 25.28
C ALA A 135 13.20 10.40 25.22
N ALA A 136 14.06 10.20 24.21
CA ALA A 136 15.28 10.99 24.04
C ALA A 136 15.00 12.48 23.76
N ALA A 137 13.91 12.78 23.06
CA ALA A 137 13.47 14.15 22.80
C ALA A 137 13.03 14.87 24.09
N ARG A 138 12.29 14.18 24.98
CA ARG A 138 11.92 14.70 26.30
C ARG A 138 13.14 15.04 27.15
N ASP A 139 14.16 14.20 27.07
CA ASP A 139 15.44 14.41 27.75
C ASP A 139 16.31 15.49 27.07
N ARG A 140 15.88 16.02 25.91
CA ARG A 140 16.63 16.95 25.05
C ARG A 140 18.01 16.41 24.66
N ASP A 141 18.14 15.09 24.56
CA ASP A 141 19.38 14.43 24.20
C ASP A 141 19.45 14.20 22.68
N LYS A 142 20.04 15.17 21.98
CA LYS A 142 20.22 15.12 20.52
C LYS A 142 20.99 13.87 20.06
N GLY A 143 22.01 13.47 20.81
CA GLY A 143 22.84 12.30 20.48
C GLY A 143 22.04 10.99 20.55
N ARG A 144 21.23 10.83 21.61
CA ARG A 144 20.31 9.71 21.74
C ARG A 144 19.20 9.76 20.67
N VAL A 145 18.64 10.92 20.38
CA VAL A 145 17.66 11.04 19.28
C VAL A 145 18.24 10.54 17.96
N LEU A 146 19.46 10.97 17.59
CA LEU A 146 20.11 10.53 16.35
C LEU A 146 20.40 9.01 16.36
N THR A 147 20.80 8.46 17.50
CA THR A 147 21.04 7.02 17.66
C THR A 147 19.77 6.20 17.46
N GLU A 148 18.66 6.62 18.09
CA GLU A 148 17.38 5.93 18.00
C GLU A 148 16.70 6.15 16.63
N LEU A 149 16.91 7.30 15.99
CA LEU A 149 16.55 7.53 14.60
C LEU A 149 17.28 6.56 13.66
N GLY A 150 18.59 6.36 13.86
CA GLY A 150 19.38 5.36 13.13
C GLY A 150 18.84 3.94 13.34
N THR A 151 18.49 3.59 14.57
CA THR A 151 17.85 2.29 14.90
C THR A 151 16.52 2.13 14.17
N THR A 152 15.68 3.17 14.17
CA THR A 152 14.37 3.18 13.51
C THR A 152 14.52 3.01 11.99
N LEU A 153 15.41 3.77 11.34
CA LEU A 153 15.74 3.61 9.92
C LEU A 153 16.29 2.21 9.60
N GLY A 154 17.08 1.63 10.51
CA GLY A 154 17.56 0.25 10.41
C GLY A 154 16.43 -0.78 10.36
N THR A 155 15.30 -0.54 11.06
CA THR A 155 14.12 -1.40 10.94
C THR A 155 13.45 -1.28 9.56
N CYS A 156 13.42 -0.09 8.96
CA CYS A 156 12.89 0.12 7.61
C CYS A 156 13.69 -0.67 6.57
N THR A 157 15.01 -0.51 6.57
CA THR A 157 15.89 -1.14 5.57
C THR A 157 15.86 -2.67 5.69
N SER A 158 15.95 -3.20 6.89
CA SER A 158 15.89 -4.64 7.12
C SER A 158 14.50 -5.23 6.86
N CYS A 159 13.41 -4.50 7.12
CA CYS A 159 12.07 -4.94 6.72
C CYS A 159 11.98 -5.02 5.18
N HIS A 160 12.40 -3.96 4.48
CA HIS A 160 12.36 -3.92 3.02
C HIS A 160 13.31 -4.90 2.32
N ALA A 161 14.38 -5.32 3.00
CA ALA A 161 15.28 -6.37 2.52
C ALA A 161 14.74 -7.79 2.75
N THR A 162 13.86 -7.98 3.73
CA THR A 162 13.42 -9.32 4.16
C THR A 162 12.02 -9.66 3.64
N TRP A 163 11.10 -8.71 3.66
CA TRP A 163 9.69 -8.93 3.33
C TRP A 163 9.22 -8.12 2.12
N LYS A 164 8.25 -8.68 1.41
CA LYS A 164 7.47 -8.02 0.36
C LYS A 164 5.97 -8.23 0.61
N GLN A 165 5.15 -7.24 0.28
CA GLN A 165 3.70 -7.46 0.31
C GLN A 165 3.29 -8.42 -0.80
N GLN A 166 2.47 -9.42 -0.46
CA GLN A 166 1.78 -10.28 -1.41
C GLN A 166 0.28 -10.06 -1.23
N VAL A 167 -0.36 -9.44 -2.23
CA VAL A 167 -1.81 -9.21 -2.18
C VAL A 167 -2.52 -10.50 -2.56
N VAL A 168 -3.38 -10.99 -1.67
CA VAL A 168 -4.08 -12.27 -1.82
C VAL A 168 -5.60 -12.11 -1.62
N ASP A 169 -6.37 -13.11 -2.06
CA ASP A 169 -7.79 -13.22 -1.76
C ASP A 169 -8.04 -13.82 -0.36
N GLU A 170 -9.30 -13.84 0.05
CA GLU A 170 -9.74 -14.33 1.37
C GLU A 170 -9.38 -15.80 1.61
N ALA A 171 -9.55 -16.64 0.59
CA ALA A 171 -9.27 -18.07 0.69
C ALA A 171 -7.77 -18.33 0.90
N SER A 172 -6.92 -17.61 0.17
CA SER A 172 -5.47 -17.69 0.28
C SER A 172 -4.97 -17.10 1.59
N TRP A 173 -5.55 -15.99 2.06
CA TRP A 173 -5.23 -15.41 3.38
C TRP A 173 -5.57 -16.41 4.49
N THR A 174 -6.80 -16.95 4.49
CA THR A 174 -7.25 -17.94 5.48
C THR A 174 -6.31 -19.15 5.51
N LYS A 175 -5.94 -19.67 4.34
CA LYS A 175 -4.99 -20.79 4.24
C LYS A 175 -3.63 -20.45 4.85
N ALA A 176 -3.11 -19.25 4.60
CA ALA A 176 -1.81 -18.81 5.10
C ALA A 176 -1.81 -18.57 6.62
N THR A 177 -2.94 -18.17 7.19
CA THR A 177 -3.05 -17.82 8.61
C THR A 177 -3.63 -18.92 9.51
N SER A 178 -4.19 -19.99 8.92
CA SER A 178 -4.74 -21.14 9.67
C SER A 178 -3.68 -22.17 10.07
N ALA A 179 -2.43 -22.04 9.62
CA ALA A 179 -1.36 -22.92 10.05
C ALA A 179 -1.05 -22.66 11.54
N PRO A 180 -0.88 -23.70 12.38
CA PRO A 180 -0.60 -23.51 13.80
C PRO A 180 0.68 -22.69 13.97
N VAL A 181 0.58 -21.58 14.73
CA VAL A 181 1.73 -20.78 15.13
C VAL A 181 2.67 -21.69 15.93
N PRO A 182 3.94 -21.89 15.52
CA PRO A 182 4.89 -22.62 16.33
C PRO A 182 4.96 -21.95 17.71
N SER A 183 4.72 -22.73 18.76
CA SER A 183 4.82 -22.25 20.13
C SER A 183 6.22 -21.64 20.33
N PRO A 184 6.35 -20.43 20.91
CA PRO A 184 7.66 -19.84 21.15
C PRO A 184 8.47 -20.82 22.01
N ALA A 185 9.63 -21.25 21.51
CA ALA A 185 10.54 -22.05 22.28
C ALA A 185 10.88 -21.29 23.56
N MET A 186 10.50 -21.86 24.70
CA MET A 186 10.90 -21.38 26.02
C MET A 186 12.42 -21.51 26.09
N HIS A 187 13.13 -20.40 25.87
CA HIS A 187 14.55 -20.32 26.15
C HIS A 187 14.72 -20.32 27.67
N HIS A 188 15.16 -21.45 28.22
CA HIS A 188 15.69 -21.59 29.57
C HIS A 188 17.16 -21.14 29.62
#